data_AF-A0A9R0X7I8-F1
#
_entry.id   AF-A0A9R0X7I8-F1
#
_cell.length_a   1.000
_cell.length_b   1.000
_cell.length_c   1.000
_cell.angle_alpha   90.00
_cell.angle_beta   90.00
_cell.angle_gamma   90.00
#
_symmetry.space_group_name_H-M   'P 1'
#
loop_
_entity.id
_entity.type
_entity.pdbx_description
1 polymer ?
#
loop_
_entity_poly.entity_id
_entity_poly.type
_entity_poly.pdbx_seq_one_letter_code
_entity_poly.pdbx_strand_id
1 'polypeptide(L)'
;MILMVGDMTYANQYRTTGGRGVPCFSCSFPDAPIRESYQPRWDGWGRFMEPLASRVTMMVTEGNHEIEPQGHGGAVTFASYLARFAVPSEESGSNTKFFYSFNAGGIHFIMLGAYVDYNRTGAQYSWLEKDLQKVDRRVTPWVVASWHTPWYNSYSSHYQEFECMRQEMEGLLYQHGVDIVFSGHVHAYERMNRVFNYTLDPCGPVYITIGDGGNIEKIDIDHADDPGKCPSPGDNQPEFGGVCHLNFTSGPAKGKFCWERQPEWSAFRESSFGHGILEVVNSTYALWTWHRNQDTYGEHSVGDQIYIVREPDKCLLQPRGVISQDCPSVGCPSSTLSSTSGVEQAAKNGRLLWTTTCMILISTVLRRSLCTRQNIWAVWWRVDRLYSL
;
A
#
# COMPACT_ATOMS: atom_id res chain seq x y z
N MET A 1 9.61 9.34 1.25
CA MET A 1 8.63 9.12 0.15
C MET A 1 7.30 8.77 0.79
N ILE A 2 6.19 9.01 0.09
CA ILE A 2 4.84 8.59 0.50
C ILE A 2 4.34 7.50 -0.45
N LEU A 3 3.73 6.45 0.09
CA LEU A 3 2.81 5.60 -0.68
C LEU A 3 1.37 5.91 -0.25
N MET A 4 0.50 6.09 -1.23
CA MET A 4 -0.95 6.24 -1.06
C MET A 4 -1.63 5.03 -1.71
N VAL A 5 -2.35 4.24 -0.93
CA VAL A 5 -2.82 2.91 -1.33
C VAL A 5 -4.30 2.95 -1.70
N GLY A 6 -4.63 3.74 -2.73
CA GLY A 6 -6.00 3.97 -3.21
C GLY A 6 -6.85 4.86 -2.30
N ASP A 7 -8.12 4.99 -2.66
CA ASP A 7 -9.20 5.69 -1.96
C ASP A 7 -8.81 7.06 -1.43
N MET A 8 -8.64 7.98 -2.37
CA MET A 8 -7.86 9.19 -2.11
C MET A 8 -8.73 10.32 -1.55
N THR A 9 -9.92 10.53 -2.13
CA THR A 9 -10.70 11.76 -1.88
C THR A 9 -12.15 11.55 -1.47
N TYR A 10 -12.66 10.32 -1.66
CA TYR A 10 -14.06 9.95 -1.42
C TYR A 10 -15.04 10.92 -2.10
N ALA A 11 -14.70 11.46 -3.27
CA ALA A 11 -15.58 12.36 -4.02
C ALA A 11 -16.89 11.67 -4.44
N ASN A 12 -16.85 10.35 -4.63
CA ASN A 12 -17.99 9.46 -4.85
C ASN A 12 -18.93 9.26 -3.63
N GLN A 13 -18.62 9.84 -2.46
CA GLN A 13 -19.51 9.85 -1.28
C GLN A 13 -20.39 11.10 -1.21
N TYR A 14 -20.50 11.82 -2.33
CA TYR A 14 -21.25 13.06 -2.47
C TYR A 14 -22.07 13.02 -3.76
N ARG A 15 -23.26 13.62 -3.73
CA ARG A 15 -24.04 13.88 -4.95
C ARG A 15 -23.29 14.88 -5.83
N THR A 16 -23.56 14.86 -7.13
CA THR A 16 -23.05 15.83 -8.13
C THR A 16 -23.28 17.29 -7.76
N THR A 17 -24.36 17.58 -7.02
CA THR A 17 -24.70 18.91 -6.48
C THR A 17 -23.88 19.33 -5.24
N GLY A 18 -23.04 18.43 -4.71
CA GLY A 18 -22.26 18.64 -3.50
C GLY A 18 -23.06 18.46 -2.21
N GLY A 19 -22.80 19.34 -1.23
CA GLY A 19 -23.46 19.29 0.08
C GLY A 19 -22.72 18.40 1.09
N ARG A 20 -23.47 17.78 2.00
CA ARG A 20 -22.92 16.90 3.05
C ARG A 20 -22.70 15.50 2.47
N GLY A 21 -21.46 15.02 2.48
CA GLY A 21 -21.13 13.65 2.12
C GLY A 21 -21.69 12.64 3.12
N VAL A 22 -21.78 11.39 2.69
CA VAL A 22 -22.34 10.28 3.48
C VAL A 22 -21.29 9.19 3.74
N PRO A 23 -21.41 8.39 4.81
CA PRO A 23 -20.49 7.29 5.09
C PRO A 23 -20.82 6.01 4.32
N CYS A 24 -21.84 6.02 3.46
CA CYS A 24 -22.23 4.94 2.58
C CYS A 24 -23.17 5.50 1.49
N PHE A 25 -22.68 5.64 0.26
CA PHE A 25 -23.46 6.22 -0.85
C PHE A 25 -24.69 5.37 -1.17
N SER A 26 -24.54 4.06 -1.34
CA SER A 26 -25.63 3.13 -1.68
C SER A 26 -26.73 3.08 -0.62
N CYS A 27 -26.35 3.13 0.67
CA CYS A 27 -27.29 3.19 1.79
C CYS A 27 -28.12 4.48 1.81
N SER A 28 -27.54 5.59 1.36
CA SER A 28 -28.13 6.93 1.47
C SER A 28 -28.87 7.38 0.21
N PHE A 29 -28.46 6.84 -0.95
CA PHE A 29 -28.98 7.17 -2.26
C PHE A 29 -29.23 5.90 -3.10
N PRO A 30 -30.05 4.94 -2.63
CA PRO A 30 -30.26 3.65 -3.32
C PRO A 30 -30.88 3.83 -4.71
N ASP A 31 -31.70 4.86 -4.91
CA ASP A 31 -32.35 5.18 -6.19
C ASP A 31 -31.47 6.04 -7.13
N ALA A 32 -30.17 6.21 -6.83
CA ALA A 32 -29.26 6.93 -7.70
C ALA A 32 -29.05 6.16 -9.02
N PRO A 33 -29.19 6.80 -10.19
CA PRO A 33 -29.04 6.11 -11.48
C PRO A 33 -27.59 5.68 -11.77
N ILE A 34 -26.63 6.21 -11.01
CA ILE A 34 -25.19 5.90 -11.05
C ILE A 34 -24.55 6.30 -9.71
N ARG A 35 -23.36 5.76 -9.38
CA ARG A 35 -22.53 6.23 -8.25
C ARG A 35 -21.96 7.60 -8.59
N GLU A 36 -22.72 8.65 -8.23
CA GLU A 36 -22.35 10.06 -8.46
C GLU A 36 -21.04 10.45 -7.76
N SER A 37 -20.40 11.53 -8.20
CA SER A 37 -19.23 12.12 -7.54
C SER A 37 -19.27 13.65 -7.52
N TYR A 38 -18.77 14.26 -6.44
CA TYR A 38 -18.55 15.70 -6.33
C TYR A 38 -17.08 16.05 -6.56
N GLN A 39 -16.72 16.20 -7.84
CA GLN A 39 -15.34 16.39 -8.30
C GLN A 39 -14.52 17.50 -7.61
N PRO A 40 -15.10 18.64 -7.13
CA PRO A 40 -14.34 19.63 -6.35
C PRO A 40 -13.69 19.11 -5.06
N ARG A 41 -14.07 17.91 -4.57
CA ARG A 41 -13.36 17.20 -3.50
C ARG A 41 -11.91 16.88 -3.88
N TRP A 42 -11.64 16.53 -5.14
CA TRP A 42 -10.27 16.32 -5.65
C TRP A 42 -9.43 17.60 -5.58
N ASP A 43 -10.00 18.75 -5.95
CA ASP A 43 -9.29 20.02 -5.90
C ASP A 43 -9.12 20.53 -4.46
N GLY A 44 -10.05 20.18 -3.56
CA GLY A 44 -9.90 20.40 -2.12
C GLY A 44 -8.77 19.56 -1.53
N TRP A 45 -8.74 18.26 -1.83
CA TRP A 45 -7.70 17.33 -1.37
C TRP A 45 -6.32 17.71 -1.91
N GLY A 46 -6.19 18.04 -3.20
CA GLY A 46 -4.92 18.47 -3.79
C GLY A 46 -4.34 19.71 -3.12
N ARG A 47 -5.17 20.73 -2.85
CA ARG A 47 -4.77 21.93 -2.10
C ARG A 47 -4.43 21.64 -0.63
N PHE A 48 -5.12 20.69 -0.01
CA PHE A 48 -4.78 20.26 1.35
C PHE A 48 -3.42 19.53 1.40
N MET A 49 -3.15 18.64 0.45
CA MET A 49 -1.93 17.82 0.39
C MET A 49 -0.70 18.57 -0.14
N GLU A 50 -0.89 19.68 -0.87
CA GLU A 50 0.18 20.50 -1.47
C GLU A 50 1.38 20.78 -0.54
N PRO A 51 1.23 21.18 0.74
CA PRO A 51 2.37 21.51 1.61
C PRO A 51 3.35 20.35 1.83
N LEU A 52 2.88 19.11 1.65
CA LEU A 52 3.68 17.89 1.75
C LEU A 52 4.04 17.33 0.38
N ALA A 53 3.06 17.15 -0.51
CA ALA A 53 3.26 16.56 -1.84
C ALA A 53 4.19 17.38 -2.74
N SER A 54 4.30 18.70 -2.52
CA SER A 54 5.29 19.57 -3.19
C SER A 54 6.75 19.36 -2.74
N ARG A 55 6.97 18.55 -1.69
CA ARG A 55 8.30 18.36 -1.05
C ARG A 55 8.69 16.91 -0.85
N VAL A 56 7.70 16.02 -0.78
CA VAL A 56 7.88 14.58 -0.58
C VAL A 56 7.18 13.86 -1.73
N THR A 57 7.96 13.16 -2.55
CA THR A 57 7.44 12.29 -3.62
C THR A 57 6.36 11.37 -3.07
N MET A 58 5.19 11.37 -3.71
CA MET A 58 4.04 10.55 -3.38
C MET A 58 3.73 9.65 -4.58
N MET A 59 3.81 8.33 -4.37
CA MET A 59 3.39 7.33 -5.34
C MET A 59 2.00 6.83 -4.96
N VAL A 60 1.18 6.51 -5.95
CA VAL A 60 -0.26 6.27 -5.79
C VAL A 60 -0.68 5.01 -6.52
N THR A 61 -1.57 4.22 -5.91
CA THR A 61 -2.37 3.23 -6.64
C THR A 61 -3.83 3.68 -6.63
N GLU A 62 -4.66 3.13 -7.51
CA GLU A 62 -6.11 3.32 -7.50
C GLU A 62 -6.78 2.60 -6.32
N GLY A 63 -7.94 3.08 -5.86
CA GLY A 63 -8.90 2.27 -5.09
C GLY A 63 -10.25 2.17 -5.81
N ASN A 64 -11.24 1.52 -5.20
CA ASN A 64 -12.59 1.49 -5.77
C ASN A 64 -13.23 2.89 -5.78
N HIS A 65 -12.82 3.78 -4.87
CA HIS A 65 -13.36 5.15 -4.87
C HIS A 65 -12.85 6.00 -6.03
N GLU A 66 -11.78 5.58 -6.71
CA GLU A 66 -11.32 6.20 -7.95
C GLU A 66 -12.04 5.70 -9.21
N ILE A 67 -12.86 4.63 -9.16
CA ILE A 67 -13.61 4.12 -10.33
C ILE A 67 -14.47 5.24 -10.94
N GLU A 68 -15.17 6.01 -10.11
CA GLU A 68 -15.95 7.22 -10.46
C GLU A 68 -16.67 7.15 -11.84
N PRO A 69 -17.62 6.21 -12.03
CA PRO A 69 -18.19 5.93 -13.34
C PRO A 69 -18.98 7.11 -13.89
N GLN A 70 -18.69 7.48 -15.14
CA GLN A 70 -19.15 8.69 -15.82
C GLN A 70 -19.61 8.42 -17.25
N GLY A 71 -20.37 9.36 -17.81
CA GLY A 71 -20.94 9.27 -19.15
C GLY A 71 -22.14 8.31 -19.24
N HIS A 72 -22.60 8.07 -20.46
CA HIS A 72 -23.74 7.17 -20.70
C HIS A 72 -23.37 5.73 -20.29
N GLY A 73 -24.15 5.16 -19.36
CA GLY A 73 -23.91 3.82 -18.83
C GLY A 73 -22.65 3.65 -17.97
N GLY A 74 -22.01 4.74 -17.53
CA GLY A 74 -20.78 4.66 -16.73
C GLY A 74 -19.53 4.23 -17.50
N ALA A 75 -19.53 4.38 -18.83
CA ALA A 75 -18.47 3.91 -19.73
C ALA A 75 -17.09 4.57 -19.53
N VAL A 76 -16.98 5.66 -18.78
CA VAL A 76 -15.72 6.32 -18.43
C VAL A 76 -15.46 6.10 -16.95
N THR A 77 -14.32 5.49 -16.60
CA THR A 77 -13.88 5.27 -15.21
C THR A 77 -12.48 5.85 -14.97
N PHE A 78 -12.10 6.06 -13.71
CA PHE A 78 -10.76 6.52 -13.29
C PHE A 78 -10.29 7.87 -13.87
N ALA A 79 -11.19 8.67 -14.46
CA ALA A 79 -10.82 9.89 -15.18
C ALA A 79 -10.02 10.88 -14.31
N SER A 80 -10.43 11.10 -13.06
CA SER A 80 -9.71 11.99 -12.14
C SER A 80 -8.38 11.43 -11.68
N TYR A 81 -8.30 10.14 -11.34
CA TYR A 81 -7.05 9.46 -11.00
C TYR A 81 -6.03 9.56 -12.15
N LEU A 82 -6.42 9.14 -13.36
CA LEU A 82 -5.55 9.10 -14.53
C LEU A 82 -5.08 10.50 -14.96
N ALA A 83 -5.90 11.54 -14.78
CA ALA A 83 -5.54 12.91 -15.13
C ALA A 83 -4.65 13.60 -14.08
N ARG A 84 -4.85 13.33 -12.79
CA ARG A 84 -4.27 14.14 -11.70
C ARG A 84 -2.89 13.67 -11.23
N PHE A 85 -2.55 12.40 -11.38
CA PHE A 85 -1.28 11.85 -10.86
C PHE A 85 -0.27 11.52 -11.96
N ALA A 86 0.99 11.81 -11.66
CA ALA A 86 2.14 11.34 -12.43
C ALA A 86 2.73 10.11 -11.72
N VAL A 87 2.96 9.04 -12.47
CA VAL A 87 3.57 7.79 -12.02
C VAL A 87 4.51 7.30 -13.12
N PRO A 88 5.59 6.57 -12.80
CA PRO A 88 6.64 6.19 -13.75
C PRO A 88 6.24 5.03 -14.69
N SER A 89 5.10 5.15 -15.36
CA SER A 89 4.49 4.09 -16.16
C SER A 89 5.23 3.76 -17.46
N GLU A 90 5.87 4.76 -18.08
CA GLU A 90 6.68 4.53 -19.29
C GLU A 90 8.04 3.96 -18.89
N GLU A 91 8.62 4.49 -17.81
CA GLU A 91 9.92 4.11 -17.26
C GLU A 91 9.92 2.68 -16.70
N SER A 92 8.81 2.22 -16.11
CA SER A 92 8.60 0.82 -15.73
C SER A 92 8.14 -0.09 -16.88
N GLY A 93 7.89 0.49 -18.06
CA GLY A 93 7.41 -0.24 -19.24
C GLY A 93 6.02 -0.85 -19.11
N SER A 94 5.17 -0.34 -18.20
CA SER A 94 3.76 -0.76 -18.12
C SER A 94 2.88 0.00 -19.11
N ASN A 95 3.27 1.23 -19.48
CA ASN A 95 2.52 2.18 -20.30
C ASN A 95 1.09 2.45 -19.77
N THR A 96 0.88 2.29 -18.47
CA THR A 96 -0.40 2.58 -17.79
C THR A 96 -0.19 3.04 -16.36
N LYS A 97 -1.09 3.87 -15.85
CA LYS A 97 -1.04 4.38 -14.47
C LYS A 97 -1.71 3.45 -13.45
N PHE A 98 -2.31 2.34 -13.89
CA PHE A 98 -2.96 1.36 -13.01
C PHE A 98 -1.97 0.40 -12.34
N PHE A 99 -0.84 0.11 -12.98
CA PHE A 99 0.23 -0.70 -12.42
C PHE A 99 1.57 -0.24 -12.99
N TYR A 100 2.60 -0.21 -12.16
CA TYR A 100 3.93 0.29 -12.50
C TYR A 100 4.94 -0.08 -11.40
N SER A 101 6.23 0.11 -11.66
CA SER A 101 7.29 -0.16 -10.68
C SER A 101 8.30 0.97 -10.62
N PHE A 102 9.08 1.04 -9.53
CA PHE A 102 10.16 2.01 -9.37
C PHE A 102 11.16 1.58 -8.31
N ASN A 103 12.38 2.10 -8.38
CA ASN A 103 13.41 1.86 -7.38
C ASN A 103 13.61 3.09 -6.49
N ALA A 104 13.67 2.90 -5.17
CA ALA A 104 13.99 3.93 -4.20
C ALA A 104 15.08 3.44 -3.24
N GLY A 105 16.34 3.78 -3.55
CA GLY A 105 17.50 3.21 -2.87
C GLY A 105 17.61 1.69 -3.15
N GLY A 106 17.84 0.89 -2.11
CA GLY A 106 17.93 -0.58 -2.20
C GLY A 106 16.58 -1.29 -2.19
N ILE A 107 15.50 -0.62 -2.57
CA ILE A 107 14.13 -1.16 -2.58
C ILE A 107 13.57 -1.04 -4.00
N HIS A 108 13.03 -2.14 -4.52
CA HIS A 108 12.21 -2.18 -5.71
C HIS A 108 10.73 -2.24 -5.29
N PHE A 109 9.95 -1.27 -5.74
CA PHE A 109 8.52 -1.15 -5.46
C PHE A 109 7.70 -1.55 -6.68
N ILE A 110 6.64 -2.32 -6.44
CA ILE A 110 5.68 -2.78 -7.45
C ILE A 110 4.30 -2.30 -7.03
N MET A 111 3.65 -1.48 -7.84
CA MET A 111 2.27 -1.04 -7.66
C MET A 111 1.39 -1.85 -8.61
N LEU A 112 0.41 -2.58 -8.08
CA LEU A 112 -0.53 -3.39 -8.85
C LEU A 112 -1.95 -2.82 -8.76
N GLY A 113 -2.67 -2.87 -9.87
CA GLY A 113 -4.05 -2.43 -9.96
C GLY A 113 -5.01 -3.58 -9.66
N ALA A 114 -5.83 -3.41 -8.63
CA ALA A 114 -6.85 -4.38 -8.23
C ALA A 114 -8.08 -4.33 -9.15
N TYR A 115 -8.39 -3.15 -9.70
CA TYR A 115 -9.58 -2.88 -10.51
C TYR A 115 -9.32 -2.90 -12.03
N VAL A 116 -8.28 -3.62 -12.45
CA VAL A 116 -7.96 -3.89 -13.86
C VAL A 116 -7.56 -5.37 -14.04
N ASP A 117 -7.58 -5.86 -15.28
CA ASP A 117 -7.34 -7.28 -15.58
C ASP A 117 -6.02 -7.79 -14.97
N TYR A 118 -6.15 -8.68 -13.98
CA TYR A 118 -5.07 -9.32 -13.24
C TYR A 118 -4.90 -10.81 -13.59
N ASN A 119 -5.68 -11.34 -14.55
CA ASN A 119 -5.59 -12.75 -14.94
C ASN A 119 -4.20 -13.07 -15.53
N ARG A 120 -3.76 -14.33 -15.42
CA ARG A 120 -2.48 -14.83 -15.95
C ARG A 120 -2.26 -14.59 -17.45
N THR A 121 -3.34 -14.46 -18.23
CA THR A 121 -3.28 -14.12 -19.66
C THR A 121 -3.30 -12.61 -19.95
N GLY A 122 -3.51 -11.78 -18.92
CA GLY A 122 -3.69 -10.34 -19.01
C GLY A 122 -2.39 -9.53 -19.10
N ALA A 123 -2.54 -8.27 -19.50
CA ALA A 123 -1.41 -7.37 -19.68
C ALA A 123 -0.65 -7.08 -18.37
N GLN A 124 -1.37 -6.93 -17.25
CA GLN A 124 -0.78 -6.68 -15.93
C GLN A 124 0.12 -7.84 -15.49
N TYR A 125 -0.39 -9.08 -15.57
CA TYR A 125 0.37 -10.27 -15.16
C TYR A 125 1.63 -10.45 -16.03
N SER A 126 1.50 -10.28 -17.35
CA SER A 126 2.64 -10.39 -18.28
C SER A 126 3.65 -9.23 -18.14
N TRP A 127 3.24 -8.08 -17.61
CA TRP A 127 4.16 -7.01 -17.21
C TRP A 127 4.87 -7.37 -15.90
N LEU A 128 4.13 -7.79 -14.88
CA LEU A 128 4.64 -8.13 -13.55
C LEU A 128 5.70 -9.24 -13.61
N GLU A 129 5.47 -10.29 -14.40
CA GLU A 129 6.45 -11.36 -14.61
C GLU A 129 7.78 -10.82 -15.19
N LYS A 130 7.71 -9.93 -16.18
CA LYS A 130 8.88 -9.32 -16.80
C LYS A 130 9.57 -8.29 -15.91
N ASP A 131 8.83 -7.66 -15.01
CA ASP A 131 9.36 -6.69 -14.05
C ASP A 131 10.15 -7.41 -12.95
N LEU A 132 9.54 -8.42 -12.32
CA LEU A 132 10.17 -9.28 -11.31
C LEU A 132 11.44 -9.98 -11.84
N GLN A 133 11.44 -10.44 -13.09
CA GLN A 133 12.62 -11.05 -13.74
C GLN A 133 13.82 -10.10 -13.90
N LYS A 134 13.61 -8.78 -13.88
CA LYS A 134 14.70 -7.78 -13.97
C LYS A 134 15.31 -7.43 -12.61
N VAL A 135 14.73 -7.89 -11.50
CA VAL A 135 15.15 -7.48 -10.15
C VAL A 135 16.45 -8.18 -9.73
N ASP A 136 17.57 -7.46 -9.79
CA ASP A 136 18.80 -7.90 -9.16
C ASP A 136 18.76 -7.61 -7.65
N ARG A 137 18.49 -8.64 -6.84
CA ARG A 137 18.43 -8.57 -5.36
C ARG A 137 19.77 -8.20 -4.70
N ARG A 138 20.87 -8.03 -5.46
CA ARG A 138 22.13 -7.44 -4.97
C ARG A 138 22.13 -5.90 -5.05
N VAL A 139 21.34 -5.34 -5.96
CA VAL A 139 21.16 -3.89 -6.17
C VAL A 139 19.95 -3.39 -5.37
N THR A 140 18.82 -4.10 -5.47
CA THR A 140 17.59 -3.85 -4.70
C THR A 140 17.24 -5.08 -3.84
N PRO A 141 17.89 -5.28 -2.68
CA PRO A 141 17.61 -6.43 -1.81
C PRO A 141 16.15 -6.57 -1.39
N TRP A 142 15.45 -5.45 -1.22
CA TRP A 142 14.04 -5.43 -0.84
C TRP A 142 13.15 -5.35 -2.07
N VAL A 143 12.13 -6.20 -2.11
CA VAL A 143 11.00 -6.08 -3.02
C VAL A 143 9.74 -5.86 -2.20
N VAL A 144 9.07 -4.74 -2.44
CA VAL A 144 7.84 -4.36 -1.73
C VAL A 144 6.74 -4.17 -2.77
N ALA A 145 5.60 -4.83 -2.59
CA ALA A 145 4.45 -4.64 -3.46
C ALA A 145 3.34 -3.84 -2.75
N SER A 146 2.49 -3.18 -3.52
CA SER A 146 1.29 -2.51 -2.99
C SER A 146 0.17 -2.51 -4.03
N TRP A 147 -1.05 -2.66 -3.53
CA TRP A 147 -2.31 -2.60 -4.29
C TRP A 147 -3.45 -2.41 -3.29
N HIS A 148 -4.59 -1.90 -3.73
CA HIS A 148 -5.63 -1.46 -2.80
C HIS A 148 -6.21 -2.58 -1.91
N THR A 149 -6.61 -3.69 -2.51
CA THR A 149 -7.49 -4.69 -1.86
C THR A 149 -6.70 -5.79 -1.13
N PRO A 150 -6.82 -5.91 0.21
CA PRO A 150 -6.03 -6.88 0.97
C PRO A 150 -6.46 -8.32 0.67
N TRP A 151 -5.49 -9.19 0.34
CA TRP A 151 -5.74 -10.62 0.08
C TRP A 151 -5.94 -11.44 1.35
N TYR A 152 -5.27 -11.04 2.42
CA TYR A 152 -5.49 -11.54 3.77
C TYR A 152 -6.21 -10.42 4.53
N ASN A 153 -7.29 -10.76 5.21
CA ASN A 153 -8.11 -9.80 5.95
C ASN A 153 -8.92 -10.60 6.97
N SER A 154 -8.88 -10.25 8.25
CA SER A 154 -9.69 -10.90 9.28
C SER A 154 -10.89 -10.07 9.76
N TYR A 155 -11.07 -8.86 9.24
CA TYR A 155 -12.32 -8.09 9.39
C TYR A 155 -13.45 -8.72 8.57
N SER A 156 -14.70 -8.57 9.01
CA SER A 156 -15.89 -9.06 8.27
C SER A 156 -16.11 -8.30 6.96
N SER A 157 -15.85 -6.99 6.99
CA SER A 157 -15.89 -6.12 5.82
C SER A 157 -14.80 -6.53 4.84
N HIS A 158 -15.14 -6.69 3.56
CA HIS A 158 -14.20 -7.04 2.49
C HIS A 158 -13.43 -8.38 2.72
N TYR A 159 -13.96 -9.28 3.57
CA TYR A 159 -13.40 -10.61 3.83
C TYR A 159 -13.44 -11.47 2.55
N GLN A 160 -12.26 -11.92 2.10
CA GLN A 160 -12.04 -12.67 0.85
C GLN A 160 -12.52 -12.00 -0.46
N GLU A 161 -12.83 -10.70 -0.47
CA GLU A 161 -13.43 -10.04 -1.66
C GLU A 161 -12.57 -10.19 -2.94
N PHE A 162 -11.26 -9.97 -2.82
CA PHE A 162 -10.30 -10.07 -3.94
C PHE A 162 -9.51 -11.39 -3.97
N GLU A 163 -10.11 -12.46 -3.45
CA GLU A 163 -9.53 -13.80 -3.37
C GLU A 163 -9.13 -14.38 -4.77
N CYS A 164 -9.79 -13.96 -5.85
CA CYS A 164 -9.36 -14.31 -7.21
C CYS A 164 -7.99 -13.72 -7.57
N MET A 165 -7.73 -12.45 -7.20
CA MET A 165 -6.46 -11.79 -7.49
C MET A 165 -5.31 -12.48 -6.74
N ARG A 166 -5.54 -12.91 -5.49
CA ARG A 166 -4.59 -13.74 -4.73
C ARG A 166 -4.28 -15.05 -5.48
N GLN A 167 -5.29 -15.80 -5.92
CA GLN A 167 -5.09 -17.08 -6.60
C GLN A 167 -4.35 -16.95 -7.93
N GLU A 168 -4.59 -15.85 -8.67
CA GLU A 168 -3.86 -15.58 -9.90
C GLU A 168 -2.40 -15.21 -9.63
N MET A 169 -2.14 -14.24 -8.75
CA MET A 169 -0.83 -13.55 -8.62
C MET A 169 0.06 -13.97 -7.44
N GLU A 170 -0.46 -14.49 -6.33
CA GLU A 170 0.34 -14.74 -5.12
C GLU A 170 1.51 -15.69 -5.39
N GLY A 171 1.29 -16.73 -6.19
CA GLY A 171 2.32 -17.69 -6.56
C GLY A 171 3.51 -17.05 -7.30
N LEU A 172 3.26 -16.02 -8.14
CA LEU A 172 4.31 -15.31 -8.88
C LEU A 172 5.15 -14.41 -7.95
N LEU A 173 4.48 -13.68 -7.06
CA LEU A 173 5.13 -12.82 -6.05
C LEU A 173 5.96 -13.65 -5.06
N TYR A 174 5.41 -14.78 -4.60
CA TYR A 174 6.10 -15.72 -3.71
C TYR A 174 7.35 -16.33 -4.36
N GLN A 175 7.26 -16.78 -5.62
CA GLN A 175 8.40 -17.35 -6.35
C GLN A 175 9.57 -16.37 -6.52
N HIS A 176 9.29 -15.07 -6.62
CA HIS A 176 10.30 -14.02 -6.69
C HIS A 176 10.67 -13.45 -5.31
N GLY A 177 10.13 -14.01 -4.22
CA GLY A 177 10.46 -13.67 -2.85
C GLY A 177 10.17 -12.21 -2.50
N VAL A 178 8.96 -11.72 -2.79
CA VAL A 178 8.48 -10.41 -2.32
C VAL A 178 8.52 -10.37 -0.79
N ASP A 179 9.10 -9.31 -0.22
CA ASP A 179 9.39 -9.25 1.22
C ASP A 179 8.20 -8.73 2.04
N ILE A 180 7.49 -7.71 1.52
CA ILE A 180 6.41 -6.96 2.18
C ILE A 180 5.32 -6.61 1.15
N VAL A 181 4.06 -6.61 1.58
CA VAL A 181 2.88 -6.16 0.80
C VAL A 181 2.11 -5.12 1.61
N PHE A 182 1.75 -3.98 0.98
CA PHE A 182 0.88 -2.95 1.56
C PHE A 182 -0.46 -2.83 0.85
N SER A 183 -1.56 -2.91 1.58
CA SER A 183 -2.93 -2.73 1.09
C SER A 183 -3.72 -1.71 1.89
N GLY A 184 -4.79 -1.17 1.29
CA GLY A 184 -5.73 -0.24 1.92
C GLY A 184 -7.11 -0.91 2.07
N HIS A 185 -8.14 -0.27 1.52
CA HIS A 185 -9.52 -0.77 1.38
C HIS A 185 -10.28 -1.00 2.70
N VAL A 186 -9.83 -1.95 3.53
CA VAL A 186 -10.41 -2.18 4.86
C VAL A 186 -10.04 -1.02 5.77
N HIS A 187 -11.02 -0.43 6.44
CA HIS A 187 -10.87 0.77 7.25
C HIS A 187 -10.40 0.42 8.67
N ALA A 188 -9.29 -0.30 8.77
CA ALA A 188 -8.61 -0.65 10.01
C ALA A 188 -7.13 -0.98 9.72
N TYR A 189 -6.33 -1.12 10.79
CA TYR A 189 -4.97 -1.62 10.68
C TYR A 189 -4.93 -3.13 10.93
N GLU A 190 -4.27 -3.88 10.04
CA GLU A 190 -3.95 -5.29 10.27
C GLU A 190 -2.55 -5.60 9.76
N ARG A 191 -1.78 -6.37 10.54
CA ARG A 191 -0.50 -6.94 10.13
C ARG A 191 -0.52 -8.45 10.28
N MET A 192 -0.05 -9.12 9.25
CA MET A 192 -0.02 -10.56 9.16
C MET A 192 1.32 -11.10 9.66
N ASN A 193 1.33 -12.36 10.10
CA ASN A 193 2.54 -13.17 10.10
C ASN A 193 2.96 -13.44 8.65
N ARG A 194 4.20 -13.89 8.42
CA ARG A 194 4.59 -14.34 7.08
C ARG A 194 3.71 -15.52 6.65
N VAL A 195 3.03 -15.35 5.52
CA VAL A 195 1.97 -16.25 5.05
C VAL A 195 2.08 -16.45 3.54
N PHE A 196 1.78 -17.67 3.10
CA PHE A 196 1.59 -18.01 1.69
C PHE A 196 0.44 -19.01 1.58
N ASN A 197 -0.53 -18.73 0.70
CA ASN A 197 -1.73 -19.52 0.50
C ASN A 197 -2.43 -19.95 1.82
N TYR A 198 -2.74 -18.97 2.68
CA TYR A 198 -3.32 -19.14 4.02
C TYR A 198 -2.53 -20.03 5.01
N THR A 199 -1.31 -20.41 4.66
CA THR A 199 -0.41 -21.21 5.50
C THR A 199 0.72 -20.32 6.03
N LEU A 200 1.03 -20.42 7.32
CA LEU A 200 2.21 -19.75 7.88
C LEU A 200 3.48 -20.29 7.22
N ASP A 201 4.25 -19.40 6.59
CA ASP A 201 5.44 -19.74 5.82
C ASP A 201 6.54 -18.72 6.12
N PRO A 202 7.72 -19.11 6.63
CA PRO A 202 8.80 -18.18 6.95
C PRO A 202 9.38 -17.45 5.73
N CYS A 203 9.04 -17.87 4.51
CA CYS A 203 9.43 -17.25 3.25
C CYS A 203 8.28 -16.48 2.57
N GLY A 204 7.06 -16.54 3.11
CA GLY A 204 5.93 -15.72 2.64
C GLY A 204 6.15 -14.22 2.90
N PRO A 205 5.54 -13.32 2.10
CA PRO A 205 5.57 -11.89 2.39
C PRO A 205 4.95 -11.56 3.76
N VAL A 206 5.34 -10.43 4.35
CA VAL A 206 4.56 -9.80 5.42
C VAL A 206 3.50 -8.92 4.76
N TYR A 207 2.22 -9.29 4.89
CA TYR A 207 1.11 -8.46 4.45
C TYR A 207 0.74 -7.46 5.55
N ILE A 208 0.41 -6.24 5.16
CA ILE A 208 0.02 -5.14 6.03
C ILE A 208 -1.13 -4.37 5.37
N THR A 209 -2.27 -4.32 6.05
CA THR A 209 -3.44 -3.50 5.73
C THR A 209 -3.36 -2.19 6.51
N ILE A 210 -3.45 -1.08 5.80
CA ILE A 210 -3.27 0.30 6.29
C ILE A 210 -4.29 1.23 5.58
N GLY A 211 -5.55 0.77 5.51
CA GLY A 211 -6.69 1.54 4.99
C GLY A 211 -7.35 2.45 6.05
N ASP A 212 -6.75 2.54 7.24
CA ASP A 212 -7.16 3.30 8.41
C ASP A 212 -6.92 4.82 8.28
N GLY A 213 -7.04 5.36 7.06
CA GLY A 213 -6.58 6.71 6.72
C GLY A 213 -7.46 7.88 7.20
N GLY A 214 -8.52 7.62 7.96
CA GLY A 214 -9.43 8.64 8.49
C GLY A 214 -10.45 9.17 7.47
N ASN A 215 -10.98 8.31 6.60
CA ASN A 215 -11.97 8.70 5.59
C ASN A 215 -13.38 8.95 6.20
N ILE A 216 -14.37 9.24 5.34
CA ILE A 216 -15.74 9.60 5.76
C ILE A 216 -16.61 8.39 6.14
N GLU A 217 -16.25 7.20 5.68
CA GLU A 217 -16.93 5.96 6.03
C GLU A 217 -16.57 5.52 7.45
N LYS A 218 -17.19 4.43 7.91
CA LYS A 218 -16.96 3.95 9.27
C LYS A 218 -15.65 3.17 9.33
N ILE A 219 -15.01 3.23 10.49
CA ILE A 219 -13.90 2.33 10.83
C ILE A 219 -14.45 0.90 10.99
N ASP A 220 -13.72 -0.09 10.48
CA ASP A 220 -14.11 -1.49 10.56
C ASP A 220 -13.83 -2.05 11.96
N ILE A 221 -14.82 -2.71 12.56
CA ILE A 221 -14.77 -3.18 13.97
C ILE A 221 -15.18 -4.65 14.17
N ASP A 222 -15.94 -5.21 13.25
CA ASP A 222 -16.40 -6.60 13.31
C ASP A 222 -15.36 -7.50 12.63
N HIS A 223 -14.97 -8.60 13.27
CA HIS A 223 -14.08 -9.59 12.68
C HIS A 223 -14.87 -10.77 12.11
N ALA A 224 -14.39 -11.37 11.02
CA ALA A 224 -15.04 -12.53 10.41
C ALA A 224 -15.09 -13.75 11.35
N ASP A 225 -14.20 -13.79 12.34
CA ASP A 225 -14.16 -14.79 13.42
C ASP A 225 -14.98 -14.44 14.68
N ASP A 226 -15.57 -13.24 14.77
CA ASP A 226 -16.47 -12.90 15.89
C ASP A 226 -17.80 -13.70 15.81
N PRO A 227 -18.41 -14.08 16.95
CA PRO A 227 -19.63 -14.88 16.96
C PRO A 227 -20.78 -14.27 16.16
N GLY A 228 -21.15 -14.94 15.05
CA GLY A 228 -22.22 -14.48 14.15
C GLY A 228 -21.83 -13.36 13.17
N LYS A 229 -20.53 -13.07 13.03
CA LYS A 229 -19.98 -12.03 12.14
C LYS A 229 -19.26 -12.56 10.91
N CYS A 230 -19.12 -13.89 10.78
CA CYS A 230 -18.66 -14.53 9.55
C CYS A 230 -19.61 -14.19 8.38
N PRO A 231 -19.14 -13.50 7.32
CA PRO A 231 -19.98 -13.20 6.16
C PRO A 231 -20.39 -14.47 5.40
N SER A 232 -21.47 -14.39 4.66
CA SER A 232 -21.89 -15.43 3.72
C SER A 232 -21.03 -15.37 2.46
N PRO A 233 -20.82 -16.48 1.73
CA PRO A 233 -20.10 -16.45 0.44
C PRO A 233 -20.75 -15.59 -0.66
N GLY A 234 -21.97 -15.08 -0.46
CA GLY A 234 -22.65 -14.12 -1.32
C GLY A 234 -22.51 -12.64 -0.89
N ASP A 235 -21.96 -12.39 0.30
CA ASP A 235 -21.55 -11.04 0.73
C ASP A 235 -20.21 -10.68 0.06
N ASN A 236 -19.66 -9.49 0.33
CA ASN A 236 -18.33 -9.03 -0.14
C ASN A 236 -18.07 -9.32 -1.63
N GLN A 237 -19.01 -8.93 -2.49
CA GLN A 237 -18.89 -9.09 -3.95
C GLN A 237 -17.95 -8.00 -4.51
N PRO A 238 -16.86 -8.36 -5.22
CA PRO A 238 -15.90 -7.37 -5.69
C PRO A 238 -16.47 -6.46 -6.79
N GLU A 239 -16.12 -5.17 -6.76
CA GLU A 239 -16.48 -4.21 -7.81
C GLU A 239 -15.81 -4.53 -9.17
N PHE A 240 -14.80 -5.40 -9.20
CA PHE A 240 -14.12 -5.86 -10.41
C PHE A 240 -13.70 -7.34 -10.32
N GLY A 241 -13.84 -8.09 -11.41
CA GLY A 241 -13.42 -9.49 -11.47
C GLY A 241 -14.56 -10.47 -11.22
N GLY A 242 -14.26 -11.59 -10.55
CA GLY A 242 -15.21 -12.65 -10.22
C GLY A 242 -15.11 -13.06 -8.75
N VAL A 243 -15.91 -14.04 -8.34
CA VAL A 243 -15.91 -14.56 -6.96
C VAL A 243 -15.09 -15.85 -6.88
N CYS A 244 -14.05 -15.85 -6.04
CA CYS A 244 -13.22 -17.04 -5.76
C CYS A 244 -13.20 -17.42 -4.27
N HIS A 245 -14.21 -16.98 -3.50
CA HIS A 245 -14.42 -17.30 -2.10
C HIS A 245 -14.24 -18.79 -1.81
N LEU A 246 -13.47 -19.11 -0.76
CA LEU A 246 -13.10 -20.48 -0.43
C LEU A 246 -13.25 -20.82 1.06
N ASN A 247 -13.81 -22.01 1.29
CA ASN A 247 -13.72 -22.67 2.58
C ASN A 247 -12.31 -23.23 2.77
N PHE A 248 -11.75 -23.09 3.97
CA PHE A 248 -10.43 -23.63 4.27
C PHE A 248 -10.42 -25.15 4.12
N THR A 249 -9.48 -25.68 3.34
CA THR A 249 -9.36 -27.14 3.09
C THR A 249 -8.49 -27.85 4.14
N SER A 250 -7.76 -27.08 4.95
CA SER A 250 -6.84 -27.55 5.99
C SER A 250 -6.80 -26.57 7.18
N GLY A 251 -5.98 -26.85 8.20
CA GLY A 251 -5.82 -25.99 9.38
C GLY A 251 -7.02 -25.98 10.35
N PRO A 252 -6.99 -25.10 11.36
CA PRO A 252 -8.02 -25.01 12.42
C PRO A 252 -9.44 -24.72 11.91
N ALA A 253 -9.58 -24.02 10.78
CA ALA A 253 -10.86 -23.67 10.17
C ALA A 253 -11.33 -24.65 9.07
N LYS A 254 -10.74 -25.85 8.99
CA LYS A 254 -11.04 -26.83 7.93
C LYS A 254 -12.55 -27.09 7.76
N GLY A 255 -13.05 -26.89 6.55
CA GLY A 255 -14.44 -27.05 6.16
C GLY A 255 -15.33 -25.82 6.40
N LYS A 256 -14.79 -24.74 6.98
CA LYS A 256 -15.49 -23.49 7.28
C LYS A 256 -14.98 -22.35 6.38
N PHE A 257 -15.79 -21.31 6.23
CA PHE A 257 -15.43 -20.08 5.50
C PHE A 257 -14.63 -19.11 6.37
N CYS A 258 -14.93 -19.06 7.66
CA CYS A 258 -14.24 -18.25 8.66
C CYS A 258 -13.65 -19.11 9.77
N TRP A 259 -12.73 -18.51 10.54
CA TRP A 259 -12.24 -19.07 11.79
C TRP A 259 -13.24 -18.75 12.92
N GLU A 260 -13.03 -19.31 14.12
CA GLU A 260 -13.84 -19.04 15.35
C GLU A 260 -13.02 -18.32 16.43
N ARG A 261 -11.87 -17.78 16.03
CA ARG A 261 -10.91 -16.95 16.77
C ARG A 261 -10.00 -16.28 15.76
N GLN A 262 -9.23 -15.28 16.20
CA GLN A 262 -8.24 -14.61 15.34
C GLN A 262 -7.38 -15.65 14.59
N PRO A 263 -7.35 -15.60 13.25
CA PRO A 263 -6.56 -16.53 12.46
C PRO A 263 -5.07 -16.45 12.78
N GLU A 264 -4.36 -17.58 12.73
CA GLU A 264 -2.93 -17.62 13.10
C GLU A 264 -2.02 -16.83 12.15
N TRP A 265 -2.49 -16.53 10.94
CA TRP A 265 -1.84 -15.63 9.99
C TRP A 265 -2.07 -14.14 10.31
N SER A 266 -3.06 -13.78 11.14
CA SER A 266 -3.24 -12.41 11.65
C SER A 266 -2.38 -12.23 12.91
N ALA A 267 -1.37 -11.37 12.86
CA ALA A 267 -0.44 -11.16 13.97
C ALA A 267 -0.85 -10.01 14.89
N PHE A 268 -1.45 -8.96 14.32
CA PHE A 268 -1.97 -7.80 15.04
C PHE A 268 -3.10 -7.18 14.21
N ARG A 269 -4.19 -6.76 14.84
CA ARG A 269 -5.29 -6.03 14.20
C ARG A 269 -5.86 -5.02 15.19
N GLU A 270 -6.09 -3.78 14.76
CA GLU A 270 -6.67 -2.73 15.60
C GLU A 270 -7.50 -1.73 14.78
N SER A 271 -8.73 -1.50 15.25
CA SER A 271 -9.68 -0.52 14.71
C SER A 271 -9.39 0.89 15.26
N SER A 272 -8.25 1.45 14.86
CA SER A 272 -7.86 2.85 15.09
C SER A 272 -7.42 3.50 13.79
N PHE A 273 -7.69 4.79 13.61
CA PHE A 273 -7.11 5.54 12.49
C PHE A 273 -5.63 5.84 12.76
N GLY A 274 -4.80 5.80 11.72
CA GLY A 274 -3.36 5.90 11.87
C GLY A 274 -2.61 5.97 10.55
N HIS A 275 -1.30 5.79 10.64
CA HIS A 275 -0.42 5.71 9.48
C HIS A 275 0.84 4.89 9.78
N GLY A 276 1.46 4.38 8.73
CA GLY A 276 2.64 3.54 8.81
C GLY A 276 3.94 4.23 8.41
N ILE A 277 5.05 3.78 8.99
CA ILE A 277 6.41 4.19 8.64
C ILE A 277 7.26 2.94 8.41
N LEU A 278 7.90 2.86 7.24
CA LEU A 278 8.88 1.82 6.91
C LEU A 278 10.28 2.41 6.85
N GLU A 279 11.16 1.95 7.75
CA GLU A 279 12.56 2.33 7.81
C GLU A 279 13.44 1.14 7.43
N VAL A 280 13.88 1.10 6.16
CA VAL A 280 14.81 0.07 5.69
C VAL A 280 16.22 0.40 6.18
N VAL A 281 16.78 -0.47 7.03
CA VAL A 281 18.06 -0.24 7.72
C VAL A 281 19.24 -0.74 6.89
N ASN A 282 19.11 -1.93 6.28
CA ASN A 282 20.13 -2.55 5.43
C ASN A 282 19.48 -3.62 4.51
N SER A 283 20.25 -4.51 3.91
CA SER A 283 19.77 -5.55 2.97
C SER A 283 18.97 -6.70 3.60
N THR A 284 18.88 -6.77 4.94
CA THR A 284 18.18 -7.86 5.66
C THR A 284 17.21 -7.38 6.75
N TYR A 285 17.36 -6.16 7.28
CA TYR A 285 16.50 -5.58 8.32
C TYR A 285 15.75 -4.33 7.84
N ALA A 286 14.44 -4.32 8.04
CA ALA A 286 13.59 -3.14 7.98
C ALA A 286 12.73 -3.05 9.25
N LEU A 287 12.54 -1.83 9.77
CA LEU A 287 11.63 -1.56 10.88
C LEU A 287 10.30 -1.07 10.30
N TRP A 288 9.22 -1.77 10.61
CA TRP A 288 7.86 -1.28 10.40
C TRP A 288 7.33 -0.73 11.72
N THR A 289 6.73 0.47 11.68
CA THR A 289 6.06 1.09 12.81
C THR A 289 4.71 1.65 12.37
N TRP A 290 3.65 1.38 13.10
CA TRP A 290 2.34 1.98 12.92
C TRP A 290 2.01 2.92 14.08
N HIS A 291 1.51 4.12 13.74
CA HIS A 291 1.19 5.19 14.68
C HIS A 291 -0.29 5.55 14.60
N ARG A 292 -0.96 5.49 15.75
CA ARG A 292 -2.38 5.83 15.90
C ARG A 292 -2.57 7.34 16.03
N ASN A 293 -3.64 7.85 15.43
CA ASN A 293 -3.93 9.29 15.42
C ASN A 293 -4.25 9.83 16.82
N GLN A 294 -4.90 9.04 17.69
CA GLN A 294 -5.23 9.44 19.06
C GLN A 294 -4.04 9.54 20.02
N ASP A 295 -2.87 8.99 19.64
CA ASP A 295 -1.69 8.93 20.50
C ASP A 295 -0.87 10.24 20.49
N THR A 296 -1.47 11.35 20.07
CA THR A 296 -0.82 12.62 19.67
C THR A 296 0.09 13.28 20.72
N TYR A 297 0.01 12.86 21.98
CA TYR A 297 0.80 13.40 23.10
C TYR A 297 1.99 12.52 23.52
N GLY A 298 2.11 11.30 23.01
CA GLY A 298 3.27 10.46 23.25
C GLY A 298 4.33 10.70 22.19
N GLU A 299 5.40 11.42 22.53
CA GLU A 299 6.53 11.73 21.64
C GLU A 299 7.24 10.46 21.08
N HIS A 300 6.95 9.31 21.68
CA HIS A 300 7.38 7.96 21.26
C HIS A 300 6.22 6.94 21.23
N SER A 301 4.97 7.37 21.06
CA SER A 301 3.85 6.41 21.02
C SER A 301 3.81 5.64 19.71
N VAL A 302 3.56 4.35 19.84
CA VAL A 302 3.58 3.34 18.78
C VAL A 302 2.41 2.42 19.04
N GLY A 303 1.55 2.21 18.05
CA GLY A 303 0.47 1.24 18.15
C GLY A 303 0.99 -0.19 17.95
N ASP A 304 1.83 -0.38 16.93
CA ASP A 304 2.48 -1.65 16.61
C ASP A 304 3.85 -1.41 15.96
N GLN A 305 4.81 -2.30 16.20
CA GLN A 305 6.15 -2.21 15.63
C GLN A 305 6.82 -3.59 15.54
N ILE A 306 7.51 -3.83 14.42
CA ILE A 306 8.22 -5.09 14.18
C ILE A 306 9.46 -4.87 13.31
N TYR A 307 10.55 -5.57 13.63
CA TYR A 307 11.64 -5.78 12.68
C TYR A 307 11.23 -6.87 11.69
N ILE A 308 10.98 -6.47 10.44
CA ILE A 308 10.86 -7.39 9.33
C ILE A 308 12.29 -7.80 8.94
N VAL A 309 12.59 -9.08 9.11
CA VAL A 309 13.88 -9.67 8.72
C VAL A 309 13.65 -10.57 7.52
N ARG A 310 14.46 -10.41 6.47
CA ARG A 310 14.43 -11.26 5.26
C ARG A 310 15.64 -12.19 5.23
N GLU A 311 15.40 -13.46 4.88
CA GLU A 311 16.38 -14.54 4.86
C GLU A 311 16.67 -14.98 3.40
N PRO A 312 17.47 -14.22 2.62
CA PRO A 312 17.67 -14.50 1.19
C PRO A 312 18.19 -15.91 0.92
N ASP A 313 19.17 -16.39 1.68
CA ASP A 313 19.81 -17.70 1.48
C ASP A 313 18.90 -18.90 1.75
N LYS A 314 17.76 -18.66 2.42
CA LYS A 314 16.75 -19.67 2.77
C LYS A 314 15.54 -19.62 1.83
N CYS A 315 15.14 -18.42 1.43
CA CYS A 315 13.85 -18.17 0.78
C CYS A 315 13.93 -17.85 -0.71
N LEU A 316 15.05 -17.27 -1.17
CA LEU A 316 15.29 -17.17 -2.61
C LEU A 316 15.80 -18.54 -3.07
N LEU A 317 14.99 -19.23 -3.87
CA LEU A 317 15.42 -20.43 -4.56
C LEU A 317 16.69 -20.09 -5.33
N GLN A 318 17.84 -20.63 -4.88
CA GLN A 318 19.05 -20.55 -5.67
C GLN A 318 18.71 -21.12 -7.06
N PRO A 319 19.11 -20.45 -8.16
CA PRO A 319 18.91 -20.99 -9.49
C PRO A 319 19.45 -22.43 -9.51
N ARG A 320 18.57 -23.42 -9.73
CA ARG A 320 18.99 -24.82 -9.87
C ARG A 320 20.12 -24.83 -10.88
N GLY A 321 21.28 -25.29 -10.43
CA GLY A 321 22.56 -24.81 -10.95
C GLY A 321 22.57 -24.63 -12.45
N VAL A 322 22.96 -23.44 -12.90
CA VAL A 322 23.63 -23.32 -14.20
C VAL A 322 24.74 -24.36 -14.15
N ILE A 323 24.58 -25.46 -14.89
CA ILE A 323 25.66 -26.40 -15.11
C ILE A 323 26.78 -25.56 -15.68
N SER A 324 27.88 -25.47 -14.94
CA SER A 324 29.07 -24.77 -15.40
C SER A 324 29.61 -25.52 -16.61
N GLN A 325 29.15 -25.15 -17.80
CA GLN A 325 29.93 -25.36 -19.00
C GLN A 325 31.18 -24.51 -18.83
N ASP A 326 32.30 -25.19 -18.61
CA ASP A 326 33.62 -24.57 -18.53
C ASP A 326 33.83 -23.66 -19.75
N CYS A 327 33.89 -22.35 -19.54
CA CYS A 327 34.39 -21.44 -20.56
C CYS A 327 35.93 -21.53 -20.58
N PRO A 328 36.55 -21.91 -21.72
CA PRO A 328 38.00 -21.88 -21.84
C PRO A 328 38.52 -20.44 -21.71
N SER A 329 39.69 -20.31 -21.09
CA SER A 329 40.32 -19.05 -20.73
C SER A 329 40.82 -18.23 -21.94
N VAL A 330 40.02 -17.27 -22.44
CA VAL A 330 40.52 -16.20 -23.34
C VAL A 330 39.86 -14.83 -23.08
N GLY A 331 40.66 -13.90 -22.54
CA GLY A 331 40.68 -12.45 -22.83
C GLY A 331 39.40 -11.59 -22.85
N CYS A 332 39.24 -10.73 -21.83
CA CYS A 332 38.44 -9.50 -21.93
C CYS A 332 39.33 -8.26 -22.15
N PRO A 333 39.02 -7.34 -23.09
CA PRO A 333 39.55 -5.99 -23.12
C PRO A 333 38.65 -5.00 -22.36
N SER A 334 39.26 -4.05 -21.65
CA SER A 334 38.59 -3.01 -20.88
C SER A 334 38.35 -1.71 -21.68
N SER A 335 37.33 -0.95 -21.29
CA SER A 335 37.24 0.49 -21.57
C SER A 335 36.55 1.23 -20.42
N THR A 336 36.89 2.52 -20.26
CA THR A 336 36.57 3.38 -19.10
C THR A 336 36.04 4.75 -19.55
N LEU A 337 35.71 5.63 -18.59
CA LEU A 337 35.33 7.06 -18.71
C LEU A 337 33.85 7.34 -19.07
N SER A 338 33.19 8.40 -18.58
CA SER A 338 33.57 9.44 -17.59
C SER A 338 32.34 10.14 -16.95
N SER A 339 32.57 10.84 -15.85
CA SER A 339 31.62 11.62 -15.03
C SER A 339 31.50 13.12 -15.38
N THR A 340 30.36 13.76 -15.06
CA THR A 340 30.18 15.19 -14.65
C THR A 340 28.74 15.35 -14.08
N SER A 341 28.44 15.74 -12.82
CA SER A 341 28.49 17.05 -12.11
C SER A 341 27.62 18.16 -12.73
N GLY A 342 26.75 18.91 -12.02
CA GLY A 342 26.35 18.92 -10.58
C GLY A 342 25.44 20.15 -10.24
N VAL A 343 25.30 20.48 -8.93
CA VAL A 343 24.72 21.74 -8.34
C VAL A 343 23.18 21.95 -8.48
N GLU A 344 22.39 22.63 -7.62
CA GLU A 344 22.16 22.77 -6.15
C GLU A 344 21.36 24.10 -5.90
N GLN A 345 20.43 24.10 -4.92
CA GLN A 345 20.18 25.18 -3.91
C GLN A 345 18.87 26.04 -3.89
N ALA A 346 18.11 25.93 -2.76
CA ALA A 346 17.35 26.96 -1.97
C ALA A 346 16.13 27.77 -2.55
N ALA A 347 15.15 28.30 -1.76
CA ALA A 347 14.65 28.06 -0.38
C ALA A 347 13.38 28.92 0.00
N LYS A 348 12.54 28.45 0.97
CA LYS A 348 11.58 29.20 1.90
C LYS A 348 10.40 30.01 1.27
N ASN A 349 9.19 30.22 1.82
CA ASN A 349 8.35 29.83 2.99
C ASN A 349 6.86 30.30 2.72
N GLY A 350 5.76 29.97 3.43
CA GLY A 350 5.48 28.99 4.51
C GLY A 350 4.32 29.37 5.50
N ARG A 351 3.29 28.50 5.65
CA ARG A 351 2.14 28.44 6.64
C ARG A 351 0.75 29.00 6.26
N LEU A 352 -0.38 28.56 6.87
CA LEU A 352 -1.15 27.27 6.85
C LEU A 352 -2.38 27.36 7.82
N LEU A 353 -3.51 26.70 7.51
CA LEU A 353 -4.55 26.21 8.45
C LEU A 353 -5.11 24.84 7.96
N TRP A 354 -5.74 24.03 8.82
CA TRP A 354 -5.64 22.54 8.81
C TRP A 354 -6.93 21.72 8.58
N THR A 355 -6.83 20.54 7.93
CA THR A 355 -7.66 19.31 8.09
C THR A 355 -6.97 18.07 7.50
N THR A 356 -6.58 17.03 8.27
CA THR A 356 -5.62 15.97 7.85
C THR A 356 -6.20 14.72 7.14
N THR A 357 -5.35 14.00 6.40
CA THR A 357 -5.55 12.66 5.78
C THR A 357 -4.21 11.89 5.80
N CYS A 358 -4.21 10.55 5.91
CA CYS A 358 -3.01 9.76 6.22
C CYS A 358 -2.09 9.40 5.04
N MET A 359 -0.84 9.00 5.35
CA MET A 359 0.27 8.76 4.41
C MET A 359 1.24 7.68 4.93
N ILE A 360 1.71 6.74 4.11
CA ILE A 360 2.80 5.83 4.51
C ILE A 360 4.16 6.52 4.29
N LEU A 361 4.94 6.79 5.33
CA LEU A 361 6.25 7.46 5.18
C LEU A 361 7.41 6.45 5.06
N ILE A 362 8.18 6.51 3.97
CA ILE A 362 9.41 5.71 3.80
C ILE A 362 10.64 6.60 3.94
N SER A 363 11.57 6.17 4.83
CA SER A 363 12.84 6.83 5.13
C SER A 363 14.03 5.90 4.86
N THR A 364 15.06 6.40 4.17
CA THR A 364 16.31 5.69 3.91
C THR A 364 17.49 6.40 4.59
N VAL A 365 17.86 5.94 5.79
CA VAL A 365 18.89 6.60 6.61
C VAL A 365 20.29 6.06 6.29
N LEU A 366 20.97 6.70 5.34
CA LEU A 366 22.41 6.53 5.12
C LEU A 366 23.21 7.18 6.26
N ARG A 367 23.51 6.41 7.32
CA ARG A 367 24.43 6.85 8.38
C ARG A 367 25.86 7.04 7.85
N ARG A 368 26.24 8.29 7.56
CA ARG A 368 27.66 8.70 7.57
C ARG A 368 28.03 9.17 8.97
N SER A 369 28.98 8.47 9.58
CA SER A 369 29.57 8.79 10.88
C SER A 369 30.52 9.99 10.76
N LEU A 370 30.04 11.18 11.14
CA LEU A 370 30.90 12.32 11.50
C LEU A 370 30.48 12.87 12.85
N CYS A 371 31.41 12.85 13.80
CA CYS A 371 31.19 13.25 15.18
C CYS A 371 31.44 14.76 15.35
N THR A 372 30.37 15.56 15.40
CA THR A 372 30.43 16.95 15.90
C THR A 372 29.16 17.26 16.67
N ARG A 373 29.31 17.57 17.97
CA ARG A 373 28.23 18.12 18.81
C ARG A 373 27.84 19.50 18.31
N GLN A 374 26.55 19.73 18.05
CA GLN A 374 25.96 21.07 18.17
C GLN A 374 24.55 20.97 18.76
N ASN A 375 24.26 21.82 19.74
CA ASN A 375 23.01 21.81 20.48
C ASN A 375 21.87 22.33 19.62
N ILE A 376 20.80 21.54 19.46
CA ILE A 376 19.54 22.03 18.88
C ILE A 376 18.74 22.68 20.01
N TRP A 377 18.48 23.97 19.88
CA TRP A 377 17.65 24.73 20.81
C TRP A 377 16.18 24.41 20.59
N ALA A 378 15.51 23.88 21.61
CA ALA A 378 14.06 23.73 21.63
C ALA A 378 13.41 25.12 21.70
N VAL A 379 12.74 25.55 20.62
CA VAL A 379 11.94 26.79 20.62
C VAL A 379 10.56 26.49 21.19
N TRP A 380 10.45 26.60 22.51
CA TRP A 380 9.17 26.61 23.22
C TRP A 380 8.41 27.89 22.89
N TRP A 381 7.15 27.77 22.45
CA TRP A 381 6.18 28.86 22.54
C TRP A 381 5.23 28.60 23.69
N ARG A 382 5.55 29.20 24.83
CA ARG A 382 4.65 29.30 25.98
C ARG A 382 3.53 30.28 25.63
N VAL A 383 2.28 29.84 25.72
CA VAL A 383 1.11 30.73 25.65
C VAL A 383 0.57 30.89 27.07
N ASP A 384 1.00 31.95 27.75
CA ASP A 384 0.39 32.36 29.01
C ASP A 384 -1.01 32.95 28.75
N ARG A 385 -1.93 32.68 29.68
CA ARG A 385 -3.33 33.16 29.63
C ARG A 385 -3.37 34.68 29.71
N LEU A 386 -4.34 35.30 29.03
CA LEU A 386 -5.00 36.53 29.52
C LEU A 386 -6.47 36.57 29.06
N TYR A 387 -7.31 37.22 29.88
CA TYR A 387 -8.78 37.18 29.83
C TYR A 387 -9.39 38.37 29.07
N SER A 388 -10.66 38.20 28.67
CA SER A 388 -11.66 39.25 28.31
C SER A 388 -11.38 40.06 27.04
N LEU A 389 -12.40 40.52 26.29
CA LEU A 389 -13.86 40.52 26.51
C LEU A 389 -14.58 40.19 25.19
#